data_AF-A0A8R2BAY0-F1
#
_entry.id   AF-A0A8R2BAY0-F1
#
_cell.length_a   1.000
_cell.length_b   1.000
_cell.length_c   1.000
_cell.angle_alpha   90.00
_cell.angle_beta   90.00
_cell.angle_gamma   90.00
#
_symmetry.space_group_name_H-M   'P 1'
#
loop_
_entity.id
_entity.type
_entity.pdbx_description
1 polymer ?
#
loop_
_entity_poly.entity_id
_entity_poly.type
_entity_poly.pdbx_seq_one_letter_code
_entity_poly.pdbx_strand_id
1 'polypeptide(L)'
;MHFSAPLVLITAVTGAHAFVVQRDAKPILDVFAKVQTDIDGLDSAVKAWTADPAPVLDASNKLVATIGQGATTVQGTSELTLNEAISLLGPVKDLKGHAQTLVDDLKGKKDVVQKGGLCEAVSSQVTDISGKSKALIDATVSKVPAGAQNIAKQQAQGFLDILQDAQTAFSADNCKNA
;
A
#
# COMPACT_ATOMS: atom_id res chain seq x y z
N MET A 1 22.27 -7.24 -73.84
CA MET A 1 21.33 -7.23 -72.69
C MET A 1 21.42 -8.58 -72.00
N HIS A 2 21.33 -8.56 -70.66
CA HIS A 2 21.33 -9.68 -69.70
C HIS A 2 22.68 -10.22 -69.22
N PHE A 3 23.12 -9.66 -68.08
CA PHE A 3 24.06 -10.24 -67.13
C PHE A 3 23.29 -11.11 -66.13
N SER A 4 23.77 -12.33 -65.89
CA SER A 4 23.31 -13.26 -64.86
C SER A 4 23.95 -12.94 -63.51
N ALA A 5 23.17 -12.89 -62.43
CA ALA A 5 23.65 -12.81 -61.05
C ALA A 5 22.90 -13.85 -60.18
N PRO A 6 23.59 -14.71 -59.40
CA PRO A 6 22.92 -15.68 -58.54
C PRO A 6 22.62 -15.13 -57.14
N LEU A 7 21.53 -15.67 -56.58
CA LEU A 7 20.93 -15.46 -55.27
C LEU A 7 21.94 -15.36 -54.10
N VAL A 8 21.76 -14.33 -53.28
CA VAL A 8 22.24 -14.29 -51.88
C VAL A 8 21.09 -14.76 -50.98
N LEU A 9 21.26 -15.91 -50.33
CA LEU A 9 20.37 -16.39 -49.25
C LEU A 9 20.64 -15.58 -47.98
N ILE A 10 19.67 -14.78 -47.54
CA ILE A 10 19.69 -14.12 -46.23
C ILE A 10 19.03 -15.07 -45.23
N THR A 11 19.83 -15.67 -44.35
CA THR A 11 19.34 -16.37 -43.16
C THR A 11 18.80 -15.36 -42.16
N ALA A 12 17.47 -15.34 -42.00
CA ALA A 12 16.81 -14.57 -40.95
C ALA A 12 17.11 -15.20 -39.58
N VAL A 13 17.95 -14.53 -38.79
CA VAL A 13 18.10 -14.83 -37.36
C VAL A 13 16.83 -14.34 -36.66
N THR A 14 15.94 -15.26 -36.31
CA THR A 14 14.83 -14.99 -35.41
C THR A 14 15.38 -14.85 -33.99
N GLY A 15 15.74 -13.62 -33.61
CA GLY A 15 16.03 -13.28 -32.23
C GLY A 15 14.78 -13.53 -31.38
N ALA A 16 14.87 -14.48 -30.45
CA ALA A 16 13.88 -14.64 -29.40
C ALA A 16 13.78 -13.30 -28.65
N HIS A 17 12.67 -12.58 -28.85
CA HIS A 17 12.31 -11.45 -28.01
C HIS A 17 12.00 -12.01 -26.61
N ALA A 18 13.04 -12.14 -25.80
CA ALA A 18 12.86 -12.18 -24.35
C ALA A 18 12.16 -10.86 -24.00
N PHE A 19 10.90 -10.93 -23.58
CA PHE A 19 10.23 -9.81 -22.95
C PHE A 19 11.06 -9.43 -21.72
N VAL A 20 11.94 -8.45 -21.88
CA VAL A 20 12.60 -7.79 -20.75
C VAL A 20 11.48 -7.08 -20.03
N VAL A 21 10.96 -7.69 -18.97
CA VAL A 21 10.14 -6.98 -18.00
C VAL A 21 11.05 -5.89 -17.45
N GLN A 22 10.80 -4.65 -17.87
CA GLN A 22 11.52 -3.49 -17.37
C GLN A 22 11.45 -3.55 -15.84
N ARG A 23 12.63 -3.62 -15.20
CA ARG A 23 12.75 -3.42 -13.75
C ARG A 23 12.51 -1.93 -13.53
N ASP A 24 11.41 -1.62 -12.86
CA ASP A 24 11.04 -0.26 -12.55
C ASP A 24 10.32 -0.23 -11.20
N ALA A 25 10.84 0.57 -10.27
CA ALA A 25 10.20 0.82 -8.97
C ALA A 25 8.94 1.69 -9.10
N LYS A 26 8.76 2.37 -10.25
CA LYS A 26 7.67 3.33 -10.47
C LYS A 26 6.28 2.78 -10.16
N PRO A 27 5.87 1.57 -10.57
CA PRO A 27 4.54 1.06 -10.22
C PRO A 27 4.33 0.96 -8.70
N ILE A 28 5.38 0.60 -7.94
CA ILE A 28 5.32 0.53 -6.47
C ILE A 28 5.24 1.94 -5.87
N LEU A 29 6.06 2.87 -6.38
CA LEU A 29 6.04 4.28 -5.96
C LEU A 29 4.69 4.95 -6.22
N ASP A 30 4.09 4.68 -7.39
CA ASP A 30 2.76 5.20 -7.75
C ASP A 30 1.67 4.62 -6.83
N VAL A 31 1.79 3.35 -6.42
CA VAL A 31 0.92 2.74 -5.38
C VAL A 31 1.09 3.46 -4.05
N PHE A 32 2.32 3.71 -3.60
CA PHE A 32 2.58 4.41 -2.34
C PHE A 32 2.00 5.83 -2.34
N ALA A 33 2.17 6.58 -3.43
CA ALA A 33 1.58 7.91 -3.56
C ALA A 33 0.04 7.90 -3.49
N LYS A 34 -0.60 6.90 -4.12
CA LYS A 34 -2.06 6.73 -4.06
C LYS A 34 -2.53 6.38 -2.65
N VAL A 35 -1.86 5.44 -2.00
CA VAL A 35 -2.17 5.07 -0.60
C VAL A 35 -2.01 6.28 0.32
N GLN A 36 -0.94 7.07 0.17
CA GLN A 36 -0.73 8.27 0.96
C GLN A 36 -1.88 9.27 0.76
N THR A 37 -2.26 9.52 -0.50
CA THR A 37 -3.37 10.43 -0.82
C THR A 37 -4.68 9.99 -0.14
N ASP A 38 -4.95 8.69 -0.10
CA ASP A 38 -6.16 8.17 0.54
C ASP A 38 -6.06 8.13 2.07
N ILE A 39 -4.86 7.95 2.65
CA ILE A 39 -4.61 8.16 4.09
C ILE A 39 -4.91 9.62 4.46
N ASP A 40 -4.40 10.58 3.70
CA ASP A 40 -4.61 12.01 3.95
C ASP A 40 -6.08 12.41 3.80
N GLY A 41 -6.77 11.81 2.82
CA GLY A 41 -8.21 12.00 2.63
C GLY A 41 -9.03 11.44 3.80
N LEU A 42 -8.69 10.24 4.28
CA LEU A 42 -9.33 9.65 5.45
C LEU A 42 -9.05 10.46 6.72
N ASP A 43 -7.80 10.90 6.93
CA ASP A 43 -7.40 11.73 8.06
C ASP A 43 -8.19 13.05 8.10
N SER A 44 -8.32 13.70 6.95
CA SER A 44 -9.13 14.91 6.81
C SER A 44 -10.60 14.67 7.17
N ALA A 45 -11.18 13.54 6.73
CA ALA A 45 -12.54 13.16 7.09
C ALA A 45 -12.70 12.89 8.59
N VAL A 46 -11.74 12.18 9.19
CA VAL A 46 -11.70 11.90 10.64
C VAL A 46 -11.63 13.20 11.44
N LYS A 47 -10.75 14.13 11.07
CA LYS A 47 -10.64 15.46 11.71
C LYS A 47 -11.95 16.24 11.68
N ALA A 48 -12.62 16.22 10.52
CA ALA A 48 -13.90 16.89 10.33
C ALA A 48 -15.10 16.17 10.98
N TRP A 49 -14.92 14.92 11.42
CA TRP A 49 -16.02 14.09 11.90
C TRP A 49 -16.59 14.60 13.23
N THR A 50 -17.89 14.88 13.23
CA THR A 50 -18.64 15.35 14.40
C THR A 50 -19.81 14.45 14.77
N ALA A 51 -20.56 13.94 13.79
CA ALA A 51 -21.69 13.05 14.01
C ALA A 51 -21.89 12.07 12.85
N ASP A 52 -22.03 12.56 11.61
CA ASP A 52 -22.26 11.72 10.44
C ASP A 52 -21.02 10.87 10.10
N PRO A 53 -21.09 9.52 10.14
CA PRO A 53 -19.96 8.66 9.82
C PRO A 53 -19.73 8.47 8.32
N ALA A 54 -20.68 8.84 7.45
CA ALA A 54 -20.61 8.49 6.03
C ALA A 54 -19.31 8.98 5.34
N PRO A 55 -18.83 10.22 5.56
CA PRO A 55 -17.58 10.67 4.95
C PRO A 55 -16.35 9.87 5.38
N VAL A 56 -16.31 9.44 6.65
CA VAL A 56 -15.21 8.64 7.19
C VAL A 56 -15.25 7.22 6.64
N LEU A 57 -16.43 6.60 6.60
CA LEU A 57 -16.61 5.25 6.05
C LEU A 57 -16.29 5.21 4.55
N ASP A 58 -16.73 6.20 3.78
CA ASP A 58 -16.43 6.27 2.34
C ASP A 58 -14.93 6.43 2.08
N ALA A 59 -14.25 7.32 2.81
CA ALA A 59 -12.80 7.48 2.70
C ALA A 59 -12.04 6.22 3.14
N SER A 60 -12.52 5.53 4.18
CA SER A 60 -11.96 4.27 4.66
C SER A 60 -12.10 3.15 3.64
N ASN A 61 -13.28 2.98 3.06
CA ASN A 61 -13.55 2.01 2.00
C ASN A 61 -12.68 2.27 0.76
N LYS A 62 -12.50 3.54 0.40
CA LYS A 62 -11.60 3.94 -0.69
C LYS A 62 -10.16 3.54 -0.39
N LEU A 63 -9.66 3.84 0.81
CA LEU A 63 -8.32 3.45 1.23
C LEU A 63 -8.13 1.93 1.19
N VAL A 64 -9.08 1.15 1.72
CA VAL A 64 -9.08 -0.32 1.66
C VAL A 64 -8.98 -0.82 0.21
N ALA A 65 -9.76 -0.24 -0.70
CA ALA A 65 -9.73 -0.60 -2.11
C ALA A 65 -8.38 -0.27 -2.76
N THR A 66 -7.84 0.92 -2.51
CA THR A 66 -6.55 1.37 -3.03
C THR A 66 -5.40 0.50 -2.53
N ILE A 67 -5.37 0.13 -1.24
CA ILE A 67 -4.35 -0.76 -0.70
C ILE A 67 -4.47 -2.16 -1.33
N GLY A 68 -5.69 -2.69 -1.47
CA GLY A 68 -5.91 -4.00 -2.08
C GLY A 68 -5.49 -4.07 -3.55
N GLN A 69 -5.82 -3.05 -4.34
CA GLN A 69 -5.37 -2.91 -5.73
C GLN A 69 -3.86 -2.69 -5.81
N GLY A 70 -3.31 -1.92 -4.87
CA GLY A 70 -1.89 -1.69 -4.73
C GLY A 70 -1.12 -2.99 -4.48
N ALA A 71 -1.58 -3.83 -3.56
CA ALA A 71 -0.96 -5.12 -3.27
C ALA A 71 -0.94 -6.01 -4.52
N THR A 72 -2.03 -6.04 -5.29
CA THR A 72 -2.11 -6.79 -6.56
C THR A 72 -1.13 -6.25 -7.60
N THR A 73 -1.06 -4.93 -7.74
CA THR A 73 -0.11 -4.25 -8.64
C THR A 73 1.33 -4.59 -8.28
N VAL A 74 1.69 -4.46 -7.00
CA VAL A 74 3.02 -4.76 -6.48
C VAL A 74 3.36 -6.24 -6.70
N GLN A 75 2.43 -7.16 -6.44
CA GLN A 75 2.66 -8.59 -6.71
C GLN A 75 2.95 -8.89 -8.20
N GLY A 76 2.38 -8.10 -9.11
CA GLY A 76 2.61 -8.22 -10.55
C GLY A 76 3.96 -7.67 -11.03
N THR A 77 4.73 -6.95 -10.21
CA THR A 77 6.01 -6.39 -10.64
C THR A 77 7.13 -7.44 -10.64
N SER A 78 8.21 -7.13 -11.34
CA SER A 78 9.49 -7.84 -11.21
C SER A 78 10.14 -7.58 -9.84
N GLU A 79 11.12 -8.42 -9.49
CA GLU A 79 11.97 -8.19 -8.33
C GLU A 79 12.81 -6.92 -8.54
N LEU A 80 12.83 -6.06 -7.51
CA LEU A 80 13.59 -4.83 -7.45
C LEU A 80 15.08 -5.14 -7.40
N THR A 81 15.87 -4.22 -7.92
CA THR A 81 17.29 -4.12 -7.58
C THR A 81 17.47 -3.51 -6.18
N LEU A 82 18.67 -3.61 -5.62
CA LEU A 82 18.98 -2.98 -4.33
C LEU A 82 18.80 -1.46 -4.38
N ASN A 83 19.20 -0.81 -5.48
CA ASN A 83 19.06 0.64 -5.65
C ASN A 83 17.60 1.07 -5.73
N GLU A 84 16.76 0.30 -6.42
CA GLU A 84 15.31 0.53 -6.45
C GLU A 84 14.67 0.30 -5.08
N ALA A 85 15.10 -0.72 -4.33
CA ALA A 85 14.60 -0.91 -2.97
C ALA A 85 14.98 0.26 -2.03
N ILE A 86 16.16 0.87 -2.23
CA ILE A 86 16.60 2.06 -1.49
C ILE A 86 15.70 3.27 -1.80
N SER A 87 15.26 3.44 -3.04
CA SER A 87 14.39 4.56 -3.42
C SER A 87 13.01 4.52 -2.75
N LEU A 88 12.57 3.34 -2.29
CA LEU A 88 11.33 3.16 -1.53
C LEU A 88 11.42 3.67 -0.09
N LEU A 89 12.62 3.82 0.50
CA LEU A 89 12.77 4.11 1.92
C LEU A 89 12.14 5.44 2.35
N GLY A 90 12.29 6.49 1.53
CA GLY A 90 11.68 7.80 1.77
C GLY A 90 10.14 7.72 1.79
N PRO A 91 9.51 7.30 0.69
CA PRO A 91 8.06 7.12 0.63
C PRO A 91 7.47 6.22 1.71
N VAL A 92 8.17 5.13 2.07
CA VAL A 92 7.76 4.24 3.18
C VAL A 92 7.81 4.98 4.52
N LYS A 93 8.85 5.79 4.77
CA LYS A 93 8.93 6.59 5.99
C LYS A 93 7.82 7.64 6.06
N ASP A 94 7.52 8.29 4.93
CA ASP A 94 6.47 9.31 4.86
C ASP A 94 5.10 8.67 5.12
N LEU A 95 4.77 7.59 4.40
CA LEU A 95 3.55 6.81 4.63
C LEU A 95 3.39 6.41 6.11
N LYS A 96 4.48 6.09 6.81
CA LYS A 96 4.44 5.72 8.23
C LYS A 96 3.98 6.90 9.08
N GLY A 97 4.53 8.08 8.82
CA GLY A 97 4.17 9.31 9.54
C GLY A 97 2.71 9.70 9.31
N HIS A 98 2.23 9.58 8.07
CA HIS A 98 0.84 9.83 7.73
C HIS A 98 -0.11 8.81 8.38
N ALA A 99 0.23 7.52 8.36
CA ALA A 99 -0.55 6.48 9.04
C ALA A 99 -0.61 6.69 10.56
N GLN A 100 0.51 7.06 11.20
CA GLN A 100 0.55 7.39 12.62
C GLN A 100 -0.38 8.56 12.95
N THR A 101 -0.32 9.62 12.14
CA THR A 101 -1.15 10.82 12.31
C THR A 101 -2.64 10.47 12.24
N LEU A 102 -3.04 9.72 11.20
CA LEU A 102 -4.41 9.23 11.07
C LEU A 102 -4.87 8.41 12.28
N VAL A 103 -4.03 7.52 12.80
CA VAL A 103 -4.37 6.69 13.98
C VAL A 103 -4.54 7.56 15.23
N ASP A 104 -3.65 8.54 15.44
CA ASP A 104 -3.73 9.45 16.58
C ASP A 104 -4.99 10.33 16.50
N ASP A 105 -5.31 10.85 15.31
CA ASP A 105 -6.51 11.65 15.08
C ASP A 105 -7.80 10.83 15.25
N LEU A 106 -7.81 9.57 14.77
CA LEU A 106 -8.93 8.66 14.97
C LEU A 106 -9.12 8.35 16.46
N LYS A 107 -8.04 8.10 17.20
CA LYS A 107 -8.08 7.93 18.67
C LYS A 107 -8.63 9.17 19.37
N GLY A 108 -8.29 10.37 18.88
CA GLY A 108 -8.86 11.63 19.35
C GLY A 108 -10.37 11.75 19.13
N LYS A 109 -10.95 10.99 18.18
CA LYS A 109 -12.39 10.93 17.90
C LYS A 109 -13.13 9.82 18.64
N LYS A 110 -12.47 9.09 19.54
CA LYS A 110 -13.06 7.95 20.24
C LYS A 110 -14.39 8.27 20.94
N ASP A 111 -14.50 9.42 21.61
CA ASP A 111 -15.75 9.85 22.23
C ASP A 111 -16.90 10.03 21.23
N VAL A 112 -16.60 10.53 20.02
CA VAL A 112 -17.58 10.67 18.92
C VAL A 112 -18.03 9.30 18.45
N VAL A 113 -17.09 8.36 18.28
CA VAL A 113 -17.37 6.97 17.91
C VAL A 113 -18.29 6.31 18.94
N GLN A 114 -17.97 6.44 20.22
CA GLN A 114 -18.72 5.81 21.32
C GLN A 114 -20.14 6.37 21.43
N LYS A 115 -20.30 7.70 21.43
CA LYS A 115 -21.62 8.36 21.46
C LYS A 115 -22.46 8.09 20.22
N GLY A 116 -21.79 7.88 19.07
CA GLY A 116 -22.46 7.50 17.83
C GLY A 116 -22.89 6.04 17.77
N GLY A 117 -22.47 5.20 18.72
CA GLY A 117 -22.74 3.76 18.68
C GLY A 117 -21.90 3.01 17.63
N LEU A 118 -20.74 3.54 17.24
CA LEU A 118 -19.99 3.13 16.06
C LEU A 118 -18.72 2.33 16.35
N CYS A 119 -18.51 1.90 17.60
CA CYS A 119 -17.29 1.16 17.95
C CYS A 119 -17.06 -0.08 17.08
N GLU A 120 -18.12 -0.85 16.81
CA GLU A 120 -18.03 -2.05 15.97
C GLU A 120 -17.69 -1.72 14.52
N ALA A 121 -18.36 -0.70 13.95
CA ALA A 121 -18.10 -0.26 12.57
C ALA A 121 -16.66 0.23 12.40
N VAL A 122 -16.15 1.04 13.33
CA VAL A 122 -14.76 1.50 13.31
C VAL A 122 -13.78 0.34 13.51
N SER A 123 -14.07 -0.58 14.44
CA SER A 123 -13.24 -1.77 14.68
C SER A 123 -13.11 -2.65 13.42
N SER A 124 -14.22 -2.84 12.69
CA SER A 124 -14.23 -3.57 11.42
C SER A 124 -13.37 -2.86 10.36
N GLN A 125 -13.54 -1.56 10.20
CA GLN A 125 -12.76 -0.77 9.23
C GLN A 125 -11.26 -0.77 9.54
N VAL A 126 -10.89 -0.62 10.81
CA VAL A 126 -9.49 -0.72 11.26
C VAL A 126 -8.93 -2.11 10.97
N THR A 127 -9.72 -3.17 11.18
CA THR A 127 -9.32 -4.55 10.88
C THR A 127 -9.10 -4.77 9.38
N ASP A 128 -10.00 -4.26 8.54
CA ASP A 128 -9.89 -4.37 7.08
C ASP A 128 -8.67 -3.62 6.55
N ILE A 129 -8.46 -2.36 6.97
CA ILE A 129 -7.27 -1.57 6.62
C ILE A 129 -6.01 -2.30 7.07
N SER A 130 -5.99 -2.85 8.30
CA SER A 130 -4.82 -3.56 8.83
C SER A 130 -4.49 -4.81 8.01
N GLY A 131 -5.50 -5.60 7.67
CA GLY A 131 -5.35 -6.79 6.85
C GLY A 131 -4.84 -6.48 5.44
N LYS A 132 -5.41 -5.46 4.77
CA LYS A 132 -4.95 -5.04 3.43
C LYS A 132 -3.55 -4.44 3.48
N SER A 133 -3.24 -3.62 4.49
CA SER A 133 -1.92 -3.01 4.64
C SER A 133 -0.85 -4.07 4.84
N LYS A 134 -1.12 -5.08 5.67
CA LYS A 134 -0.23 -6.23 5.82
C LYS A 134 0.01 -6.95 4.49
N ALA A 135 -1.02 -7.17 3.68
CA ALA A 135 -0.87 -7.78 2.37
C ALA A 135 0.00 -6.94 1.41
N LEU A 136 -0.14 -5.61 1.43
CA LEU A 136 0.70 -4.70 0.65
C LEU A 136 2.16 -4.69 1.14
N ILE A 137 2.38 -4.72 2.45
CA ILE A 137 3.71 -4.85 3.07
C ILE A 137 4.35 -6.15 2.61
N ASP A 138 3.66 -7.28 2.77
CA ASP A 138 4.17 -8.60 2.42
C ASP A 138 4.47 -8.69 0.90
N ALA A 139 3.59 -8.12 0.06
CA ALA A 139 3.82 -7.99 -1.38
C ALA A 139 5.09 -7.18 -1.68
N THR A 140 5.26 -6.01 -1.06
CA THR A 140 6.44 -5.16 -1.26
C THR A 140 7.72 -5.85 -0.83
N VAL A 141 7.72 -6.47 0.37
CA VAL A 141 8.87 -7.23 0.89
C VAL A 141 9.24 -8.37 -0.07
N SER A 142 8.26 -9.05 -0.68
CA SER A 142 8.54 -10.12 -1.65
C SER A 142 9.26 -9.64 -2.91
N LYS A 143 9.19 -8.33 -3.21
CA LYS A 143 9.88 -7.72 -4.36
C LYS A 143 11.26 -7.17 -4.01
N VAL A 144 11.63 -7.12 -2.73
CA VAL A 144 12.98 -6.75 -2.30
C VAL A 144 13.93 -7.95 -2.50
N PRO A 145 15.19 -7.74 -2.96
CA PRO A 145 16.17 -8.80 -3.06
C PRO A 145 16.31 -9.61 -1.76
N ALA A 146 16.47 -10.94 -1.88
CA ALA A 146 16.48 -11.86 -0.74
C ALA A 146 17.40 -11.42 0.41
N GLY A 147 18.60 -10.92 0.10
CA GLY A 147 19.58 -10.44 1.09
C GLY A 147 19.12 -9.21 1.90
N ALA A 148 18.14 -8.45 1.39
CA ALA A 148 17.61 -7.25 2.03
C ALA A 148 16.18 -7.44 2.60
N GLN A 149 15.53 -8.58 2.38
CA GLN A 149 14.15 -8.81 2.84
C GLN A 149 14.00 -8.73 4.37
N ASN A 150 14.97 -9.21 5.13
CA ASN A 150 14.91 -9.13 6.60
C ASN A 150 14.98 -7.67 7.08
N ILE A 151 15.80 -6.84 6.43
CA ILE A 151 15.87 -5.40 6.71
C ILE A 151 14.54 -4.74 6.36
N ALA A 152 13.96 -5.09 5.20
CA ALA A 152 12.65 -4.57 4.80
C ALA A 152 11.54 -4.96 5.79
N LYS A 153 11.54 -6.20 6.30
CA LYS A 153 10.59 -6.65 7.35
C LYS A 153 10.77 -5.88 8.65
N GLN A 154 12.01 -5.69 9.10
CA GLN A 154 12.31 -4.90 10.29
C GLN A 154 11.84 -3.45 10.13
N GLN A 155 12.05 -2.86 8.96
CA GLN A 155 11.59 -1.50 8.66
C GLN A 155 10.05 -1.41 8.61
N ALA A 156 9.39 -2.45 8.10
CA ALA A 156 7.93 -2.55 8.03
C ALA A 156 7.27 -2.83 9.40
N GLN A 157 8.02 -3.35 10.38
CA GLN A 157 7.48 -3.61 11.72
C GLN A 157 6.85 -2.35 12.33
N GLY A 158 7.47 -1.19 12.14
CA GLY A 158 6.92 0.06 12.63
C GLY A 158 5.57 0.44 12.03
N PHE A 159 5.20 -0.06 10.85
CA PHE A 159 3.82 0.07 10.34
C PHE A 159 2.88 -0.91 11.01
N LEU A 160 3.31 -2.16 11.17
CA LEU A 160 2.50 -3.20 11.83
C LEU A 160 2.16 -2.79 13.27
N ASP A 161 3.10 -2.13 13.96
CA ASP A 161 2.88 -1.62 15.31
C ASP A 161 1.80 -0.51 15.34
N ILE A 162 1.77 0.39 14.34
CA ILE A 162 0.74 1.44 14.20
C ILE A 162 -0.64 0.82 13.96
N LEU A 163 -0.71 -0.17 13.07
CA LEU A 163 -1.95 -0.89 12.79
C LEU A 163 -2.44 -1.63 14.04
N GLN A 164 -1.54 -2.25 14.79
CA GLN A 164 -1.85 -2.92 16.04
C GLN A 164 -2.32 -1.94 17.12
N ASP A 165 -1.76 -0.73 17.20
CA ASP A 165 -2.22 0.33 18.11
C ASP A 165 -3.66 0.74 17.78
N ALA A 166 -3.97 0.96 16.51
CA ALA A 166 -5.34 1.26 16.07
C ALA A 166 -6.31 0.13 16.42
N GLN A 167 -5.95 -1.12 16.11
CA GLN A 167 -6.77 -2.30 16.45
C GLN A 167 -7.00 -2.41 17.97
N THR A 168 -5.97 -2.11 18.77
CA THR A 168 -6.08 -2.12 20.23
C THR A 168 -7.02 -1.02 20.71
N ALA A 169 -6.84 0.21 20.23
CA ALA A 169 -7.64 1.36 20.64
C ALA A 169 -9.14 1.21 20.36
N PHE A 170 -9.50 0.51 19.27
CA PHE A 170 -10.88 0.26 18.84
C PHE A 170 -11.32 -1.20 18.98
N SER A 171 -10.58 -1.99 19.75
CA SER A 171 -11.01 -3.35 20.13
C SER A 171 -12.29 -3.28 20.96
N ALA A 172 -13.02 -4.41 21.00
CA ALA A 172 -14.24 -4.52 21.78
C ALA A 172 -14.05 -4.14 23.25
N ASP A 173 -12.88 -4.40 23.85
CA ASP A 173 -12.60 -4.07 25.26
C ASP A 173 -12.31 -2.58 25.47
N ASN A 174 -11.72 -1.93 24.49
CA ASN A 174 -11.28 -0.54 24.62
C ASN A 174 -12.28 0.47 24.04
N CYS A 175 -13.15 0.09 23.12
CA CYS A 175 -14.22 0.94 22.61
C CYS A 175 -15.58 0.34 22.94
N LYS A 176 -16.34 1.03 23.80
CA LYS A 176 -17.70 0.66 24.18
C LYS A 176 -18.66 1.77 23.78
N ASN A 177 -19.75 1.42 23.12
CA ASN A 177 -20.82 2.38 22.81
C ASN A 177 -21.39 2.95 24.11
N ALA A 178 -21.64 4.26 24.13
CA ALA A 178 -22.05 5.02 25.31
C ALA A 178 -23.56 5.31 25.32
#